data_AF-A0A4U6IWG8-F1
#
_entry.id   AF-A0A4U6IWG8-F1
#
_cell.length_a   1.000
_cell.length_b   1.000
_cell.length_c   1.000
_cell.angle_alpha   90.00
_cell.angle_beta   90.00
_cell.angle_gamma   90.00
#
_symmetry.space_group_name_H-M   'P 1'
#
loop_
_entity.id
_entity.type
_entity.pdbx_description
1 polymer ?
#
loop_
_entity_poly.entity_id
_entity_poly.type
_entity_poly.pdbx_seq_one_letter_code
_entity_poly.pdbx_strand_id
1 'polypeptide(L)'
;YAAGFIFMRRMGSAALTATGPVLNVLPFGVRLDAAESLPALAQRLAGQMKKMRRHQRYDAEQIVRDSGRAAGAEPLFGPVLNVKI
;
A
#
# COMPACT_ATOMS: atom_id res chain seq x y z
N TYR A 1 8.39 0.21 -10.98
CA TYR A 1 8.95 -0.43 -9.78
C TYR A 1 7.84 -0.62 -8.74
N ALA A 2 8.09 -1.40 -7.69
CA ALA A 2 7.15 -1.60 -6.58
C ALA A 2 7.64 -0.86 -5.32
N ALA A 3 6.80 0.00 -4.77
CA ALA A 3 6.99 0.64 -3.48
C ALA A 3 6.03 0.04 -2.44
N GLY A 4 6.31 0.19 -1.16
CA GLY A 4 5.32 -0.01 -0.09
C GLY A 4 4.55 1.28 0.14
N PHE A 5 3.26 1.18 0.46
CA PHE A 5 2.46 2.32 0.89
C PHE A 5 1.76 2.01 2.21
N ILE A 6 1.87 2.92 3.18
CA ILE A 6 1.28 2.73 4.51
C ILE A 6 -0.19 3.12 4.51
N PHE A 7 -1.04 2.19 4.94
CA PHE A 7 -2.45 2.40 5.22
C PHE A 7 -2.70 2.32 6.73
N MET A 8 -3.24 3.42 7.31
CA MET A 8 -3.68 3.44 8.70
C MET A 8 -5.10 2.89 8.81
N ARG A 9 -5.28 1.73 9.45
CA ARG A 9 -6.60 1.06 9.58
C ARG A 9 -7.44 1.53 10.77
N ARG A 10 -7.26 2.78 11.20
CA ARG A 10 -7.94 3.34 12.40
C ARG A 10 -9.33 3.89 12.09
N MET A 11 -9.47 4.70 11.04
CA MET A 11 -10.74 5.35 10.70
C MET A 11 -11.80 4.32 10.29
N GLY A 12 -13.01 4.42 10.85
CA GLY A 12 -14.10 3.49 10.58
C GLY A 12 -13.89 2.08 11.14
N SER A 13 -13.13 1.97 12.24
CA SER A 13 -12.80 0.71 12.93
C SER A 13 -12.76 0.93 14.44
N ALA A 14 -12.96 -0.13 15.23
CA ALA A 14 -12.71 -0.12 16.68
C ALA A 14 -11.24 0.20 17.03
N ALA A 15 -10.34 0.06 16.05
CA ALA A 15 -8.94 0.45 16.14
C ALA A 15 -8.73 1.96 16.40
N LEU A 16 -9.76 2.80 16.26
CA LEU A 16 -9.66 4.23 16.53
C LEU A 16 -9.22 4.51 17.98
N THR A 17 -9.71 3.73 18.95
CA THR A 17 -9.40 3.88 20.38
C THR A 17 -8.45 2.80 20.91
N ALA A 18 -8.03 1.86 20.07
CA ALA A 18 -7.10 0.81 20.45
C ALA A 18 -5.65 1.30 20.48
N THR A 19 -4.87 0.80 21.43
CA THR A 19 -3.42 1.09 21.57
C THR A 19 -2.54 0.20 20.71
N GLY A 20 -3.06 -0.95 20.24
CA GLY A 20 -2.32 -1.91 19.43
C GLY A 20 -1.90 -1.39 18.05
N PRO A 21 -0.91 -2.03 17.41
CA PRO A 21 -0.48 -1.69 16.05
C PRO A 21 -1.54 -2.11 15.03
N VAL A 22 -1.93 -1.18 14.16
CA VAL A 22 -3.01 -1.38 13.18
C VAL A 22 -2.65 -0.87 11.78
N LEU A 23 -1.37 -0.59 11.53
CA LEU A 23 -0.92 -0.24 10.19
C LEU A 23 -0.93 -1.47 9.26
N ASN A 24 -0.96 -1.22 7.95
CA ASN A 24 -0.73 -2.22 6.92
C ASN A 24 0.14 -1.61 5.82
N VAL A 25 1.23 -2.28 5.43
CA VAL A 25 2.13 -1.79 4.38
C VAL A 25 1.89 -2.61 3.12
N LEU A 26 1.23 -2.00 2.13
CA LEU A 26 0.78 -2.72 0.94
C LEU A 26 1.66 -2.42 -0.27
N PRO A 27 1.87 -3.40 -1.18
CA PRO A 27 2.57 -3.17 -2.43
C PRO A 27 1.83 -2.17 -3.32
N PHE A 28 2.52 -1.11 -3.70
CA PHE A 28 2.07 -0.02 -4.57
C PHE A 28 2.89 -0.01 -5.85
N GLY A 29 2.25 -0.39 -6.96
CA GLY A 29 2.89 -0.35 -8.27
C GLY A 29 3.08 1.09 -8.76
N VAL A 30 4.33 1.48 -9.00
CA VAL A 30 4.68 2.78 -9.60
C VAL A 30 5.20 2.55 -11.00
N ARG A 31 4.43 2.99 -11.98
CA ARG A 31 4.85 3.11 -13.37
C ARG A 31 5.06 4.59 -13.67
N LEU A 32 6.21 4.93 -14.22
CA LEU A 32 6.51 6.27 -14.72
C LEU A 32 6.46 6.22 -16.23
N ASP A 33 5.90 7.25 -16.83
CA ASP A 33 5.90 7.48 -18.27
C ASP A 33 6.53 8.86 -18.50
N ALA A 34 7.58 8.90 -19.33
CA ALA A 34 8.32 10.12 -19.59
C ALA A 34 7.49 11.17 -20.34
N ALA A 35 6.43 10.74 -21.03
CA ALA A 35 5.48 11.64 -21.71
C ALA A 35 4.35 12.13 -20.79
N GLU A 36 4.19 11.56 -19.60
CA GLU A 36 3.12 11.93 -18.67
C GLU A 36 3.52 13.17 -17.86
N SER A 37 2.61 14.16 -17.81
CA SER A 37 2.82 15.34 -16.98
C SER A 37 2.71 14.99 -15.49
N LEU A 38 3.36 15.77 -14.63
CA LEU A 38 3.32 15.54 -13.18
C LEU A 38 1.88 15.51 -12.61
N PRO A 39 0.95 16.40 -12.99
CA PRO A 39 -0.43 16.33 -12.52
C PRO A 39 -1.16 15.05 -12.97
N ALA A 40 -0.92 14.59 -14.21
CA ALA A 40 -1.53 13.36 -14.72
C ALA A 40 -1.02 12.13 -13.94
N LEU A 41 0.29 12.07 -13.70
CA LEU A 41 0.90 11.04 -12.85
C LEU A 41 0.28 11.05 -11.44
N ALA A 42 0.19 12.22 -10.81
CA ALA A 42 -0.39 12.35 -9.47
C ALA A 42 -1.85 11.88 -9.43
N GLN A 43 -2.66 12.26 -10.42
CA GLN A 43 -4.07 11.88 -10.50
C GLN A 43 -4.24 10.36 -10.71
N ARG A 44 -3.40 9.75 -11.54
CA ARG A 44 -3.40 8.30 -11.77
C ARG A 44 -2.99 7.53 -10.51
N LEU A 45 -1.90 7.95 -9.85
CA LEU A 45 -1.44 7.34 -8.60
C LEU A 45 -2.49 7.50 -7.49
N ALA A 46 -3.12 8.67 -7.37
CA ALA A 46 -4.22 8.90 -6.42
C ALA A 46 -5.43 7.99 -6.70
N GLY A 47 -5.79 7.80 -7.98
CA GLY A 47 -6.83 6.87 -8.40
C GLY A 47 -6.52 5.42 -7.99
N GLN A 48 -5.27 4.98 -8.16
CA GLN A 48 -4.81 3.66 -7.72
C GLN A 48 -4.87 3.53 -6.19
N MET A 49 -4.40 4.53 -5.45
CA MET A 49 -4.46 4.55 -3.99
C MET A 49 -5.91 4.51 -3.48
N LYS A 50 -6.85 5.20 -4.14
CA LYS A 50 -8.28 5.17 -3.79
C LYS A 50 -8.88 3.77 -3.98
N LYS A 51 -8.48 3.04 -5.01
CA LYS A 51 -8.88 1.63 -5.21
C LYS A 51 -8.31 0.75 -4.10
N MET A 52 -7.00 0.85 -3.82
CA MET A 52 -6.33 0.07 -2.78
C MET A 52 -6.91 0.31 -1.37
N ARG A 53 -7.27 1.56 -1.04
CA ARG A 53 -7.87 1.93 0.25
C ARG A 53 -9.13 1.12 0.58
N ARG A 54 -9.90 0.69 -0.43
CA ARG A 54 -11.10 -0.16 -0.24
C ARG A 54 -10.76 -1.57 0.23
N HIS A 55 -9.54 -2.03 -0.02
CA HIS A 55 -9.07 -3.38 0.30
C HIS A 55 -7.97 -3.39 1.38
N GLN A 56 -7.67 -2.24 2.00
CA GLN A 56 -6.56 -2.07 2.94
C GLN A 56 -6.62 -2.97 4.20
N ARG A 57 -7.76 -3.64 4.44
CA ARG A 57 -7.96 -4.57 5.55
C ARG A 57 -7.32 -5.93 5.30
N TYR A 58 -6.98 -6.25 4.05
CA TYR A 58 -6.29 -7.49 3.71
C TYR A 58 -4.81 -7.39 4.07
N ASP A 59 -4.32 -8.25 4.95
CA ASP A 59 -2.96 -8.16 5.50
C ASP A 59 -1.90 -8.46 4.43
N ALA A 60 -0.82 -7.67 4.42
CA ALA A 60 0.30 -7.88 3.51
C ALA A 60 0.92 -9.28 3.69
N GLU A 61 0.96 -9.77 4.93
CA GLU A 61 1.41 -11.11 5.30
C GLU A 61 0.51 -12.20 4.69
N GLN A 62 -0.77 -11.91 4.48
CA GLN A 62 -1.66 -12.81 3.75
C GLN A 62 -1.37 -12.77 2.25
N ILE A 63 -1.12 -11.59 1.66
CA ILE A 63 -0.70 -11.45 0.25
C ILE A 63 0.56 -12.28 -0.05
N VAL A 64 1.55 -12.24 0.85
CA VAL A 64 2.77 -13.05 0.71
C VAL A 64 2.44 -14.54 0.71
N ARG A 65 1.59 -15.01 1.64
CA ARG A 65 1.18 -16.42 1.71
C ARG A 65 0.44 -16.86 0.46
N ASP A 66 -0.51 -16.06 -0.02
CA ASP A 66 -1.30 -16.39 -1.21
C ASP A 66 -0.47 -16.38 -2.49
N SER A 67 0.63 -15.62 -2.52
CA SER A 67 1.54 -15.57 -3.66
C SER A 67 2.37 -16.86 -3.84
N GLY A 68 2.27 -17.82 -2.91
CA GLY A 68 3.03 -19.08 -2.95
C GLY A 68 4.54 -18.87 -2.76
N ARG A 69 4.97 -17.68 -2.35
CA ARG A 69 6.38 -17.37 -2.08
C ARG A 69 6.86 -18.10 -0.84
N ALA A 70 8.04 -18.72 -0.92
CA ALA A 70 8.70 -19.36 0.20
C ALA A 70 9.05 -18.35 1.32
N ALA A 71 9.16 -18.83 2.55
CA ALA A 71 9.68 -18.03 3.66
C ALA A 71 11.09 -17.51 3.31
N GLY A 72 11.31 -16.20 3.41
CA GLY A 72 12.58 -15.56 3.03
C GLY A 72 12.73 -15.21 1.54
N ALA A 73 11.68 -15.35 0.72
CA ALA A 73 11.68 -14.86 -0.66
C ALA A 73 11.88 -13.33 -0.73
N GLU A 74 12.28 -12.84 -1.92
CA GLU A 74 12.44 -11.41 -2.16
C GLU A 74 11.21 -10.60 -1.70
N PRO A 75 11.43 -9.41 -1.12
CA PRO A 75 10.33 -8.58 -0.65
C PRO A 75 9.39 -8.18 -1.80
N LEU A 76 8.12 -7.92 -1.49
CA LEU A 76 7.13 -7.49 -2.49
C LEU A 76 7.42 -6.09 -3.05
N PHE A 77 8.22 -5.29 -2.34
CA PHE A 77 8.54 -3.91 -2.68
C PHE A 77 9.85 -3.46 -2.01
N GLY A 78 10.46 -2.41 -2.55
CA GLY A 78 11.66 -1.79 -1.99
C GLY A 78 11.34 -0.59 -1.10
N PRO A 79 11.30 0.64 -1.65
CA PRO A 79 11.08 1.86 -0.87
C PRO A 79 9.67 1.90 -0.28
N VAL A 80 9.52 2.46 0.94
CA VAL A 80 8.22 2.64 1.60
C VAL A 80 7.86 4.12 1.65
N LEU A 81 6.69 4.44 1.12
CA LEU A 81 6.12 5.78 1.12
C LEU A 81 5.18 5.92 2.31
N ASN A 82 5.45 6.92 3.15
CA ASN A 82 4.59 7.29 4.27
C ASN A 82 4.06 8.70 4.06
N VAL A 83 2.82 8.80 3.59
CA VAL A 83 2.12 10.09 3.50
C VAL A 83 1.07 10.11 4.60
N LYS A 84 1.30 10.91 5.62
CA LYS A 84 0.31 11.18 6.67
C LYS A 84 -0.49 12.42 6.23
N ILE A 85 -1.74 12.20 5.88
CA ILE A 85 -2.77 13.25 5.77
C ILE A 85 -3.70 13.06 6.97
#